data_AF-A0A956B8R6-F1
#
_entry.id   AF-A0A956B8R6-F1
#
_cell.length_a   1.000
_cell.length_b   1.000
_cell.length_c   1.000
_cell.angle_alpha   90.00
_cell.angle_beta   90.00
_cell.angle_gamma   90.00
#
_symmetry.space_group_name_H-M   'P 1'
#
loop_
_entity.id
_entity.type
_entity.pdbx_description
1 polymer ?
#
loop_
_entity_poly.entity_id
_entity_poly.type
_entity_poly.pdbx_seq_one_letter_code
_entity_poly.pdbx_strand_id
1 'polypeptide(L)' 'MHDPKRGSVAIVGLGAVLPDAPSVGAFWKNLQDGRYSITETPKERWDAD' A
#
# COMPACT_ATOMS: atom_id res chain seq x y z
N MET A 1 24.01 -10.37 -29.65
CA MET A 1 22.89 -10.95 -28.89
C MET A 1 22.55 -9.98 -27.76
N HIS A 2 21.38 -9.35 -27.78
CA HIS A 2 20.90 -8.51 -26.69
C HIS A 2 20.42 -9.43 -25.56
N ASP A 3 20.97 -9.29 -24.37
CA ASP A 3 20.49 -10.03 -23.19
C ASP A 3 19.30 -9.24 -22.61
N PRO A 4 18.05 -9.76 -22.73
CA PRO A 4 16.87 -9.06 -22.23
C PRO A 4 16.88 -8.90 -20.70
N LYS A 5 17.78 -9.58 -19.98
CA LYS A 5 17.92 -9.47 -18.52
C LYS A 5 18.88 -8.36 -18.09
N ARG A 6 19.69 -7.82 -19.00
CA ARG A 6 20.59 -6.71 -18.66
C ARG A 6 19.77 -5.48 -18.27
N GLY A 7 19.82 -5.12 -16.98
CA GLY A 7 19.12 -3.98 -16.41
C GLY A 7 17.78 -4.29 -15.77
N SER A 8 17.35 -5.55 -15.72
CA SER A 8 16.14 -5.92 -14.96
C SER A 8 16.39 -5.79 -13.45
N VAL A 9 15.38 -5.29 -12.73
CA VAL A 9 15.39 -5.19 -11.27
C VAL A 9 14.31 -6.11 -10.71
N ALA A 10 14.67 -6.95 -9.73
CA ALA A 10 13.74 -7.84 -9.06
C ALA A 10 13.19 -7.20 -7.79
N ILE A 11 11.88 -7.35 -7.57
CA ILE A 11 11.24 -7.08 -6.28
C ILE A 11 11.35 -8.37 -5.46
N VAL A 12 12.14 -8.34 -4.39
CA VAL A 12 12.42 -9.52 -3.55
C VAL A 12 11.67 -9.54 -2.22
N GLY A 13 10.91 -8.48 -1.92
CA GLY A 13 10.12 -8.36 -0.71
C GLY A 13 9.19 -7.14 -0.76
N LEU A 14 8.15 -7.16 0.06
CA LEU A 14 7.15 -6.10 0.18
C LEU A 14 6.81 -5.88 1.66
N GLY A 15 6.54 -4.64 2.04
CA GLY A 15 6.04 -4.24 3.36
C GLY A 15 5.07 -3.07 3.21
N ALA A 16 3.99 -3.09 3.98
CA ALA A 16 2.97 -2.05 3.92
C ALA A 16 2.27 -1.89 5.27
N VAL A 17 2.10 -0.64 5.70
CA VAL A 17 1.15 -0.22 6.75
C VAL A 17 0.38 0.95 6.15
N LEU A 18 -0.89 0.71 5.86
CA LEU A 18 -1.77 1.61 5.14
C LEU A 18 -3.11 1.73 5.89
N PRO A 19 -3.98 2.71 5.55
CA PRO A 19 -5.31 2.80 6.14
C PRO A 19 -6.01 1.44 6.06
N ASP A 20 -6.49 0.99 7.21
CA ASP A 20 -7.21 -0.27 7.35
C ASP A 20 -6.45 -1.54 6.93
N ALA A 21 -5.13 -1.46 6.76
CA ALA A 21 -4.29 -2.55 6.28
C ALA A 21 -2.93 -2.56 7.00
N PRO A 22 -2.79 -3.31 8.11
CA PRO A 22 -1.53 -3.39 8.85
C PRO A 22 -0.48 -4.32 8.19
N SER A 23 -0.79 -4.89 7.02
CA SER A 23 0.10 -5.78 6.28
C SER A 23 -0.19 -5.76 4.77
N VAL A 24 0.76 -6.25 3.98
CA VAL A 24 0.59 -6.42 2.52
C VAL A 24 -0.63 -7.29 2.20
N GLY A 25 -0.84 -8.37 2.96
CA GLY A 25 -2.00 -9.25 2.77
C GLY A 25 -3.33 -8.55 3.07
N ALA A 26 -3.39 -7.75 4.14
CA ALA A 26 -4.58 -6.97 4.46
C ALA A 26 -4.88 -5.92 3.38
N PHE A 27 -3.84 -5.26 2.86
CA PHE A 27 -3.99 -4.30 1.77
C PHE A 27 -4.51 -4.98 0.49
N TRP A 28 -3.93 -6.12 0.11
CA TRP A 28 -4.37 -6.89 -1.05
C TRP A 28 -5.82 -7.35 -0.94
N LYS A 29 -6.26 -7.75 0.26
CA LYS A 29 -7.67 -8.06 0.52
C LYS A 29 -8.57 -6.83 0.33
N ASN A 30 -8.21 -5.68 0.91
CA ASN A 30 -8.99 -4.45 0.77
C ASN A 30 -9.19 -4.06 -0.71
N LEU A 31 -8.16 -4.21 -1.55
CA LEU A 31 -8.26 -3.93 -2.99
C LEU A 31 -9.22 -4.88 -3.71
N GLN A 32 -9.11 -6.19 -3.47
CA GLN A 32 -10.00 -7.19 -4.08
C GLN A 32 -11.46 -6.98 -3.67
N ASP A 33 -11.69 -6.56 -2.42
CA ASP A 33 -13.02 -6.30 -1.88
C ASP A 33 -13.57 -4.91 -2.27
N GLY A 34 -12.78 -4.07 -2.96
CA GLY A 34 -13.18 -2.70 -3.34
C GLY A 34 -13.41 -1.78 -2.13
N ARG A 35 -12.67 -1.99 -1.04
CA ARG A 35 -12.89 -1.28 0.23
C ARG A 35 -12.52 0.21 0.13
N TYR A 36 -13.47 1.08 0.45
CA TYR A 36 -13.23 2.50 0.66
C TYR A 36 -12.62 2.74 2.06
N SER A 37 -11.39 3.25 2.12
CA SER A 37 -10.60 3.41 3.37
C SER A 37 -10.23 4.87 3.68
N ILE A 38 -10.90 5.83 3.05
CA ILE A 38 -10.67 7.27 3.30
C ILE A 38 -11.60 7.72 4.41
N THR A 39 -11.04 8.41 5.41
CA THR A 39 -11.76 8.97 6.55
C THR A 39 -11.37 10.42 6.76
N GLU A 40 -12.19 11.15 7.52
CA GLU A 40 -11.81 12.45 8.06
C GLU A 40 -10.56 12.34 8.95
N THR A 41 -9.83 13.45 9.07
CA THR A 41 -8.66 13.51 9.96
C THR A 41 -9.13 13.55 11.41
N PRO A 42 -8.62 12.68 12.31
CA PRO A 42 -8.98 12.74 13.73
C PRO A 42 -8.55 14.07 14.36
N LYS A 43 -9.44 14.70 15.14
CA LYS A 43 -9.16 15.99 15.81
C LYS A 43 -7.95 15.89 16.75
N GLU A 44 -7.71 14.72 17.33
CA GLU A 44 -6.57 14.47 18.21
C GLU A 44 -5.23 14.48 17.46
N ARG A 45 -5.25 14.28 16.14
CA ARG A 45 -4.05 14.34 15.29
C ARG A 45 -3.80 15.76 14.81
N TRP A 46 -4.86 16.45 14.38
CA TRP A 46 -4.81 17.83 13.89
C TRP A 46 -6.24 18.43 13.91
N ASP A 47 -6.42 19.57 14.58
CA ASP A 47 -7.60 20.44 14.42
C ASP A 47 -7.37 21.47 13.30
N ALA A 48 -8.10 21.35 12.20
CA ALA A 48 -7.98 22.21 11.02
C ALA A 48 -9.05 23.32 10.97
N ASP A 49 -9.89 23.39 12.01
CA ASP A 49 -10.93 24.41 12.21
C ASP A 49 -10.33 25.74 12.72
#